data_AF-A0A2G9NCR6-F1
#
_entry.id   AF-A0A2G9NCR6-F1
#
_cell.length_a   1.000
_cell.length_b   1.000
_cell.length_c   1.000
_cell.angle_alpha   90.00
_cell.angle_beta   90.00
_cell.angle_gamma   90.00
#
_symmetry.space_group_name_H-M   'P 1'
#
loop_
_entity.id
_entity.type
_entity.pdbx_description
1 polymer ?
#
loop_
_entity_poly.entity_id
_entity_poly.type
_entity_poly.pdbx_seq_one_letter_code
_entity_poly.pdbx_strand_id
1 'polypeptide(L)'
;MVGQIELQELNSLVIQARHNFENNQIEFNLLKKLYIQYNSIKGIDRFLKDAQSLFPKLNCGVTSVYLRHLLKKGDVIKGYYKGHKHTFLKVDDKIIDITSDQYGGPKIYIGPLVPPWKIKS
;
A
#
# COMPACT_ATOMS: atom_id res chain seq x y z
N MET A 1 -25.41 2.70 5.15
CA MET A 1 -24.39 3.45 5.90
C MET A 1 -23.14 2.60 5.97
N VAL A 2 -22.06 2.98 5.29
CA VAL A 2 -20.77 2.28 5.39
C VAL A 2 -20.08 2.84 6.63
N GLY A 3 -19.84 1.98 7.63
CA GLY A 3 -19.35 2.36 8.95
C GLY A 3 -18.01 3.07 8.89
N GLN A 4 -17.86 4.10 9.73
CA GLN A 4 -16.55 4.67 10.02
C GLN A 4 -15.69 3.58 10.67
N ILE A 5 -14.52 3.28 10.10
CA ILE A 5 -13.51 2.47 10.77
C ILE A 5 -12.95 3.34 11.91
N GLU A 6 -13.00 2.83 13.14
CA GLU A 6 -12.41 3.50 14.28
C GLU A 6 -10.88 3.60 14.11
N LEU A 7 -10.26 4.67 14.60
CA LEU A 7 -8.82 4.90 14.43
C LEU A 7 -7.96 3.73 14.96
N GLN A 8 -8.40 3.07 16.04
CA GLN A 8 -7.71 1.91 16.61
C GLN A 8 -7.78 0.68 15.70
N GLU A 9 -8.93 0.43 15.08
CA GLU A 9 -9.12 -0.65 14.10
C GLU A 9 -8.29 -0.38 12.85
N LEU A 10 -8.29 0.86 12.36
CA LEU A 10 -7.45 1.28 11.22
C LEU A 10 -5.97 0.99 11.48
N ASN A 11 -5.45 1.42 12.63
CA ASN A 11 -4.05 1.21 13.00
C ASN A 11 -3.72 -0.29 13.07
N SER A 12 -4.59 -1.08 13.70
CA SER A 12 -4.42 -2.52 13.82
C SER A 12 -4.33 -3.21 12.45
N LEU A 13 -5.25 -2.86 11.53
CA LEU A 13 -5.25 -3.42 10.17
C LEU A 13 -4.01 -3.02 9.35
N VAL A 14 -3.54 -1.78 9.50
CA VAL A 14 -2.34 -1.31 8.78
C VAL A 14 -1.07 -1.97 9.33
N ILE A 15 -0.96 -2.12 10.66
CA ILE A 15 0.13 -2.85 11.31
C ILE A 15 0.12 -4.31 10.87
N GLN A 16 -1.05 -4.95 10.89
CA GLN A 16 -1.21 -6.32 10.42
C GLN A 16 -0.80 -6.45 8.95
N ALA A 17 -1.21 -5.51 8.09
CA ALA A 17 -0.84 -5.52 6.69
C ALA A 17 0.69 -5.48 6.50
N ARG A 18 1.37 -4.59 7.24
CA ARG A 18 2.84 -4.50 7.24
C ARG A 18 3.46 -5.83 7.65
N HIS A 19 3.01 -6.41 8.76
CA HIS A 19 3.51 -7.69 9.25
C HIS A 19 3.30 -8.83 8.24
N ASN A 20 2.13 -8.87 7.60
CA ASN A 20 1.82 -9.89 6.61
C ASN A 20 2.76 -9.84 5.40
N PHE A 21 3.16 -8.63 4.97
CA PHE A 21 4.17 -8.48 3.92
C PHE A 21 5.57 -8.87 4.40
N GLU A 22 6.00 -8.39 5.59
CA GLU A 22 7.33 -8.71 6.15
C GLU A 22 7.54 -10.21 6.36
N ASN A 23 6.48 -10.96 6.66
CA ASN A 23 6.54 -12.40 6.93
C ASN A 23 6.00 -13.26 5.77
N ASN A 24 5.73 -12.68 4.60
CA ASN A 24 5.20 -13.37 3.43
C ASN A 24 3.92 -14.21 3.73
N GLN A 25 3.01 -13.67 4.55
CA GLN A 25 1.78 -14.34 5.00
C GLN A 25 0.57 -14.08 4.10
N ILE A 26 0.74 -13.31 3.02
CA ILE A 26 -0.36 -13.00 2.10
C ILE A 26 -0.37 -14.03 0.98
N GLU A 27 -1.53 -14.63 0.75
CA GLU A 27 -1.68 -15.57 -0.36
C GLU A 27 -1.37 -14.92 -1.72
N PHE A 28 -0.51 -15.57 -2.49
CA PHE A 28 -0.08 -15.10 -3.80
C PHE A 28 -1.27 -14.86 -4.76
N ASN A 29 -2.23 -15.77 -4.78
CA ASN A 29 -3.41 -15.68 -5.64
C ASN A 29 -4.30 -14.49 -5.27
N LEU A 30 -4.38 -14.15 -3.98
CA LEU A 30 -5.09 -12.95 -3.53
C LEU A 30 -4.37 -11.69 -4.05
N LEU A 31 -3.06 -11.57 -3.85
CA LEU A 31 -2.30 -10.42 -4.36
C LEU A 31 -2.41 -10.27 -5.87
N LYS A 32 -2.31 -11.39 -6.60
CA LYS A 32 -2.47 -11.43 -8.06
C LYS A 32 -3.82 -10.91 -8.49
N LYS A 33 -4.90 -11.42 -7.88
CA LYS A 33 -6.26 -10.96 -8.16
C LYS A 33 -6.41 -9.46 -7.92
N LEU A 34 -5.97 -8.97 -6.76
CA LEU A 34 -6.11 -7.56 -6.39
C LEU A 34 -5.31 -6.63 -7.30
N TYR A 35 -4.08 -7.02 -7.65
CA TYR A 35 -3.22 -6.18 -8.48
C TYR A 35 -3.68 -6.15 -9.95
N ILE A 36 -4.14 -7.27 -10.52
CA ILE A 36 -4.69 -7.31 -11.88
C ILE A 36 -5.91 -6.39 -12.03
N GLN A 37 -6.78 -6.34 -11.03
CA GLN A 37 -7.95 -5.44 -11.00
C GLN A 37 -7.55 -3.95 -10.99
N TYR A 38 -6.34 -3.64 -10.53
CA TYR A 38 -5.82 -2.28 -10.48
C TYR A 38 -4.98 -1.93 -11.71
N ASN A 39 -4.13 -2.84 -12.17
CA ASN A 39 -3.21 -2.60 -13.28
C ASN A 39 -2.86 -3.92 -13.98
N SER A 40 -3.26 -4.05 -15.24
CA SER A 40 -2.92 -5.20 -16.07
C SER A 40 -1.49 -5.07 -16.59
N ILE A 41 -0.64 -6.05 -16.29
CA ILE A 41 0.75 -6.10 -16.74
C ILE A 41 1.11 -7.49 -17.27
N LYS A 42 1.97 -7.53 -18.30
CA LYS A 42 2.58 -8.79 -18.75
C LYS A 42 3.54 -9.30 -17.68
N GLY A 43 3.57 -10.62 -17.45
CA GLY A 43 4.48 -11.23 -16.48
C GLY A 43 4.13 -10.94 -15.02
N ILE A 44 2.85 -10.73 -14.69
CA ILE A 44 2.36 -10.44 -13.34
C ILE A 44 2.91 -11.40 -12.28
N ASP A 45 3.09 -12.68 -12.62
CA ASP A 45 3.56 -13.66 -11.65
C ASP A 45 5.00 -13.42 -11.22
N ARG A 46 5.87 -13.07 -12.17
CA ARG A 46 7.26 -12.70 -11.87
C ARG A 46 7.30 -11.41 -11.06
N PHE A 47 6.54 -10.40 -11.49
CA PHE A 47 6.46 -9.12 -10.77
C PHE A 47 6.05 -9.30 -9.31
N LEU A 48 5.05 -10.12 -9.00
CA LEU A 48 4.58 -10.33 -7.63
C LEU A 48 5.55 -11.15 -6.79
N LYS A 49 6.23 -12.15 -7.38
CA LYS A 49 7.29 -12.90 -6.70
C LYS A 49 8.45 -11.97 -6.33
N ASP A 50 8.88 -11.13 -7.28
CA ASP A 50 9.94 -10.15 -7.05
C ASP A 50 9.50 -9.13 -5.98
N ALA A 51 8.26 -8.64 -6.04
CA ALA A 51 7.72 -7.77 -5.01
C ALA A 51 7.76 -8.43 -3.62
N GLN A 52 7.17 -9.62 -3.44
CA GLN A 52 7.15 -10.28 -2.13
C GLN A 52 8.56 -10.50 -1.53
N SER A 53 9.53 -10.88 -2.35
CA SER A 53 10.92 -11.11 -1.89
C SER A 53 11.72 -9.84 -1.59
N LEU A 54 11.31 -8.69 -2.13
CA LEU A 54 12.04 -7.42 -2.01
C LEU A 54 11.37 -6.41 -1.07
N PHE A 55 10.30 -6.80 -0.38
CA PHE A 55 9.57 -5.90 0.51
C PHE A 55 10.50 -5.18 1.51
N PRO A 56 10.41 -3.84 1.66
CA PRO A 56 9.39 -2.91 1.13
C PRO A 56 9.65 -2.37 -0.29
N LYS A 57 10.81 -2.68 -0.91
CA LYS A 57 11.18 -2.18 -2.24
C LYS A 57 10.26 -2.77 -3.30
N LEU A 58 9.90 -1.99 -4.31
CA LEU A 58 9.03 -2.40 -5.44
C LEU A 58 7.61 -2.85 -5.03
N ASN A 59 7.15 -2.55 -3.81
CA ASN A 59 5.86 -3.02 -3.30
C ASN A 59 4.76 -1.97 -3.21
N CYS A 60 5.05 -0.69 -3.42
CA CYS A 60 4.12 0.41 -3.10
C CYS A 60 2.74 0.29 -3.78
N GLY A 61 2.68 -0.22 -5.01
CA GLY A 61 1.41 -0.52 -5.68
C GLY A 61 0.69 -1.74 -5.11
N VAL A 62 1.43 -2.82 -4.83
CA VAL A 62 0.90 -4.09 -4.31
C VAL A 62 0.34 -3.91 -2.89
N THR A 63 1.04 -3.15 -2.05
CA THR A 63 0.63 -2.86 -0.68
C THR A 63 -0.59 -1.97 -0.66
N SER A 64 -0.66 -0.96 -1.53
CA SER A 64 -1.82 -0.07 -1.63
C SER A 64 -3.11 -0.79 -2.01
N VAL A 65 -3.04 -1.74 -2.96
CA VAL A 65 -4.24 -2.54 -3.33
C VAL A 65 -4.65 -3.52 -2.23
N TYR A 66 -3.69 -4.08 -1.49
CA TYR A 66 -3.97 -4.97 -0.36
C TYR A 66 -4.57 -4.21 0.83
N LEU A 67 -4.03 -3.04 1.17
CA LEU A 67 -4.60 -2.15 2.18
C LEU A 67 -6.04 -1.76 1.84
N ARG A 68 -6.30 -1.39 0.58
CA ARG A 68 -7.68 -1.11 0.12
C ARG A 68 -8.60 -2.31 0.31
N HIS A 69 -8.10 -3.53 0.04
CA HIS A 69 -8.85 -4.76 0.25
C HIS A 69 -9.19 -5.02 1.72
N LEU A 70 -8.25 -4.76 2.64
CA LEU A 70 -8.48 -4.92 4.08
C LEU A 70 -9.47 -3.88 4.60
N LEU A 71 -9.26 -2.61 4.26
CA LEU A 71 -10.06 -1.49 4.77
C LEU A 71 -11.42 -1.36 4.08
N LYS A 72 -11.64 -2.06 2.95
CA LYS A 72 -12.85 -1.93 2.10
C LYS A 72 -13.15 -0.49 1.65
N LYS A 73 -12.15 0.41 1.74
CA LYS A 73 -12.26 1.82 1.35
C LYS A 73 -10.91 2.39 0.90
N GLY A 74 -10.97 3.57 0.28
CA GLY A 74 -9.82 4.35 -0.14
C GLY A 74 -9.43 4.20 -1.61
N ASP A 75 -8.66 5.17 -2.08
CA ASP A 75 -8.20 5.31 -3.46
C ASP A 75 -6.71 5.04 -3.55
N VAL A 76 -6.30 4.23 -4.53
CA VAL A 76 -4.87 3.97 -4.79
C VAL A 76 -4.32 5.13 -5.60
N ILE A 77 -3.46 5.94 -5.00
CA ILE A 77 -2.93 7.17 -5.59
C ILE A 77 -1.50 6.97 -6.05
N LYS A 78 -1.24 7.31 -7.32
CA LYS A 78 0.12 7.43 -7.87
C LYS A 78 0.63 8.84 -7.59
N GLY A 79 1.77 8.93 -6.91
CA GLY A 79 2.38 10.18 -6.52
C GLY A 79 3.89 10.03 -6.37
N TYR A 80 4.44 10.72 -5.37
CA TYR A 80 5.85 10.76 -5.09
C TYR A 80 6.14 10.71 -3.60
N TYR A 81 7.28 10.13 -3.23
CA TYR A 81 7.89 10.23 -1.91
C TYR A 81 9.36 10.61 -2.08
N LYS A 82 9.78 11.74 -1.49
CA LYS A 82 11.15 12.30 -1.65
C LYS A 82 11.61 12.38 -3.12
N GLY A 83 10.71 12.73 -4.03
CA GLY A 83 11.01 12.85 -5.47
C GLY A 83 11.00 11.52 -6.26
N HIS A 84 10.89 10.37 -5.59
CA HIS A 84 10.75 9.07 -6.26
C HIS A 84 9.27 8.77 -6.56
N LYS A 85 8.98 8.18 -7.72
CA LYS A 85 7.63 7.69 -8.06
C LYS A 85 7.17 6.70 -6.98
N HIS A 86 5.99 6.94 -6.43
CA HIS A 86 5.47 6.15 -5.31
C HIS A 86 3.97 5.95 -5.43
N THR A 87 3.45 4.92 -4.77
CA THR A 87 2.00 4.66 -4.70
C THR A 87 1.59 4.48 -3.25
N PHE A 88 0.52 5.13 -2.83
CA PHE A 88 -0.01 5.03 -1.47
C PHE A 88 -1.54 5.00 -1.50
N LEU A 89 -2.17 4.55 -0.42
CA LEU A 89 -3.62 4.52 -0.30
C LEU A 89 -4.10 5.82 0.33
N LYS A 90 -5.04 6.52 -0.29
CA LYS A 90 -5.73 7.68 0.30
C LYS A 90 -7.06 7.23 0.89
N VAL A 91 -7.31 7.55 2.15
CA VAL A 91 -8.55 7.27 2.86
C VAL A 91 -9.00 8.57 3.51
N ASP A 92 -10.15 9.10 3.08
CA ASP A 92 -10.66 10.38 3.55
C ASP A 92 -9.62 11.52 3.35
N ASP A 93 -9.19 12.17 4.42
CA ASP A 93 -8.17 13.22 4.46
C ASP A 93 -6.74 12.70 4.73
N LYS A 94 -6.58 11.37 4.87
CA LYS A 94 -5.31 10.71 5.23
C LYS A 94 -4.75 9.90 4.08
N ILE A 95 -3.45 9.68 4.11
CA ILE A 95 -2.76 8.66 3.34
C ILE A 95 -2.24 7.58 4.27
N ILE A 96 -2.17 6.37 3.73
CA ILE A 96 -1.63 5.18 4.38
C ILE A 96 -0.52 4.65 3.48
N ASP A 97 0.68 4.56 4.04
CA ASP A 97 1.87 4.11 3.33
C ASP A 97 2.69 3.20 4.24
N ILE A 98 2.81 1.93 3.86
CA ILE A 98 3.60 0.92 4.56
C ILE A 98 4.90 0.60 3.82
N THR A 99 5.36 1.47 2.92
CA THR A 99 6.53 1.24 2.06
C THR A 99 7.43 2.45 1.89
N SER A 100 7.16 3.57 2.56
CA SER A 100 8.02 4.77 2.50
C SER A 100 9.43 4.54 3.04
N ASP A 101 9.62 3.54 3.90
CA ASP A 101 10.93 3.14 4.44
C ASP A 101 11.90 2.63 3.36
N GLN A 102 11.41 2.23 2.18
CA GLN A 102 12.27 1.92 1.02
C GLN A 102 13.13 3.12 0.55
N TYR A 103 12.73 4.35 0.93
CA TYR A 103 13.42 5.61 0.65
C TYR A 103 13.79 6.36 1.96
N GLY A 104 13.95 5.62 3.07
CA GLY A 104 14.29 6.18 4.38
C GLY A 104 13.18 6.99 5.02
N GLY A 105 11.92 6.64 4.77
CA GLY A 105 10.76 7.12 5.51
C GLY A 105 10.37 6.21 6.69
N PRO A 106 9.21 6.46 7.33
CA PRO A 106 8.70 5.57 8.37
C PRO A 106 8.26 4.23 7.77
N LYS A 107 8.27 3.17 8.58
CA LYS A 107 7.75 1.84 8.20
C LYS A 107 6.24 1.85 7.93
N ILE A 108 5.53 2.68 8.69
CA ILE A 108 4.09 2.88 8.60
C ILE A 108 3.85 4.39 8.73
N TYR A 109 3.13 4.95 7.78
CA TYR A 109 2.59 6.30 7.84
C TYR A 109 1.09 6.26 7.72
N ILE A 110 0.40 6.91 8.65
CA ILE A 110 -1.05 7.16 8.62
C ILE A 110 -1.21 8.63 9.01
N GLY A 111 -1.56 9.48 8.06
CA GLY A 111 -1.57 10.93 8.31
C GLY A 111 -1.92 11.75 7.09
N PRO A 112 -1.94 13.09 7.20
CA PRO A 112 -2.30 13.96 6.08
C PRO A 112 -1.31 13.83 4.91
N LEU A 113 -1.77 14.16 3.70
CA LEU A 113 -0.87 14.28 2.54
C LEU A 113 -0.03 15.57 2.68
N VAL A 114 1.18 15.45 3.22
CA VAL A 114 2.15 16.54 3.38
C VAL A 114 3.52 16.14 2.84
N PRO A 115 4.42 17.08 2.48
CA PRO A 115 5.78 16.75 2.12
C PRO A 115 6.44 15.83 3.16
N PRO A 116 7.20 14.81 2.72
CA PRO A 116 7.69 14.57 1.36
C PRO A 116 6.74 13.80 0.43
N TRP A 117 5.52 13.47 0.86
CA TRP A 117 4.50 12.89 -0.02
C TRP A 117 3.87 13.96 -0.90
N LYS A 118 3.71 13.66 -2.20
CA LYS A 118 3.09 14.56 -3.17
C LYS A 118 2.24 13.76 -4.16
N ILE A 119 1.12 14.31 -4.59
CA ILE A 119 0.38 13.77 -5.74
C ILE A 119 1.04 14.29 -7.02
N LYS A 120 0.98 13.48 -8.08
CA LYS A 120 1.36 13.96 -9.42
C LYS A 120 0.36 15.04 -9.85
N SER A 121 0.81 16.31 -9.85
CA SER A 121 0.11 17.43 -10.47
C SER A 121 -0.06 17.22 -11.96
#